data_AF-A0A962YGE7-F1
#
_entry.id   AF-A0A962YGE7-F1
#
_cell.length_a   1.000
_cell.length_b   1.000
_cell.length_c   1.000
_cell.angle_alpha   90.00
_cell.angle_beta   90.00
_cell.angle_gamma   90.00
#
_symmetry.space_group_name_H-M   'P 1'
#
loop_
_entity.id
_entity.type
_entity.pdbx_description
1 polymer ?
#
loop_
_entity_poly.entity_id
_entity_poly.type
_entity_poly.pdbx_seq_one_letter_code
_entity_poly.pdbx_strand_id
1 'polypeptide(L)'
;MAYEEYDVAESPWRNTALQPMLWFIEFYAVFPILLWMLHISWPTFYLALGCTALLSLIRYAGYDALSAYRTLQTLVIRALTGGVIRSVMR
;
A
#
# COMPACT_ATOMS: atom_id res chain seq x y z
N MET A 1 32.63 13.64 -10.78
CA MET A 1 31.51 14.22 -10.02
C MET A 1 30.28 13.31 -10.01
N ALA A 2 29.98 12.54 -11.06
CA ALA A 2 28.84 11.62 -11.05
C ALA A 2 28.94 10.49 -10.00
N TYR A 3 30.15 10.06 -9.62
CA TYR A 3 30.36 8.93 -8.71
C TYR A 3 29.87 9.21 -7.27
N GLU A 4 30.06 10.42 -6.78
CA GLU A 4 29.62 10.80 -5.42
C GLU A 4 28.09 10.92 -5.32
N GLU A 5 27.40 11.26 -6.41
CA GLU A 5 25.95 11.33 -6.44
C GLU A 5 25.29 9.94 -6.26
N TYR A 6 25.92 8.88 -6.79
CA TYR A 6 25.50 7.50 -6.56
C TYR A 6 25.78 7.03 -5.13
N ASP A 7 26.92 7.40 -4.53
CA ASP A 7 27.21 7.08 -3.13
C ASP A 7 26.18 7.68 -2.16
N VAL A 8 25.71 8.90 -2.43
CA VAL A 8 24.64 9.53 -1.64
C VAL A 8 23.28 8.87 -1.91
N ALA A 9 23.02 8.44 -3.15
CA ALA A 9 21.79 7.74 -3.52
C ALA A 9 21.71 6.29 -2.97
N GLU A 10 22.85 5.62 -2.81
CA GLU A 10 22.99 4.26 -2.28
C GLU A 10 23.30 4.23 -0.77
N SER A 11 23.38 5.41 -0.14
CA SER A 11 23.70 5.54 1.27
C SER A 11 22.76 4.70 2.15
N PRO A 12 23.28 3.84 3.05
CA PRO A 12 22.47 2.90 3.85
C PRO A 12 21.36 3.57 4.67
N TRP A 13 21.56 4.83 5.07
CA TRP A 13 20.59 5.59 5.84
C TRP A 13 19.41 6.12 5.02
N ARG A 14 19.49 6.16 3.68
CA ARG A 14 18.40 6.64 2.81
C ARG A 14 17.14 5.79 2.95
N ASN A 15 17.31 4.50 3.26
CA ASN A 15 16.21 3.56 3.44
C ASN A 15 15.71 3.48 4.90
N THR A 16 16.26 4.26 5.83
CA THR A 16 15.84 4.22 7.25
C THR A 16 14.44 4.77 7.50
N ALA A 17 13.93 5.62 6.60
CA ALA A 17 12.57 6.13 6.66
C ALA A 17 11.53 5.11 6.16
N LEU A 18 11.95 4.04 5.47
CA LEU A 18 11.06 2.97 5.06
C LEU A 18 10.74 2.10 6.27
N GLN A 19 9.46 1.81 6.47
CA GLN A 19 9.07 0.89 7.53
C GLN A 19 9.64 -0.51 7.28
N PRO A 20 10.04 -1.23 8.33
CA PRO A 20 10.54 -2.59 8.20
C PRO A 20 9.45 -3.48 7.58
N MET A 21 9.83 -4.15 6.50
CA MET A 21 8.99 -5.09 5.76
C MET A 21 9.46 -6.51 6.08
N LEU A 22 8.52 -7.40 6.41
CA LEU A 22 8.73 -8.84 6.43
C LEU A 22 8.24 -9.39 5.09
N TRP A 23 9.15 -9.60 4.14
CA TRP A 23 8.84 -9.88 2.74
C TRP A 23 8.01 -8.75 2.10
N PHE A 24 6.71 -8.97 1.88
CA PHE A 24 5.77 -8.01 1.28
C PHE A 24 4.72 -7.53 2.29
N ILE A 25 4.87 -7.86 3.58
CA ILE A 25 3.96 -7.46 4.66
C ILE A 25 4.70 -6.54 5.60
N GLU A 26 4.06 -5.47 6.07
CA GLU A 26 4.63 -4.61 7.10
C GLU A 26 4.89 -5.38 8.40
N PHE A 27 6.09 -5.23 8.97
CA PHE A 27 6.47 -5.93 10.18
C PHE A 27 5.51 -5.67 11.36
N TYR A 28 5.02 -4.44 11.49
CA TYR A 28 4.05 -4.06 12.52
C TYR A 28 2.68 -4.71 12.35
N ALA A 29 2.34 -5.17 11.15
CA ALA A 29 1.06 -5.83 10.90
C ALA A 29 1.11 -7.34 11.20
N VAL A 30 2.31 -7.94 11.30
CA VAL A 30 2.49 -9.38 11.54
C VAL A 30 1.95 -9.80 12.91
N PHE A 31 2.26 -9.03 13.96
CA PHE A 31 1.84 -9.36 15.32
C PHE A 31 0.32 -9.36 15.54
N PRO A 32 -0.45 -8.33 15.11
CA PRO A 32 -1.91 -8.38 15.23
C PRO A 32 -2.54 -9.49 14.38
N ILE A 33 -1.98 -9.83 13.22
CA ILE A 33 -2.44 -11.00 12.44
C ILE A 33 -2.27 -12.29 13.24
N LEU A 34 -1.08 -12.51 13.83
CA LEU A 34 -0.82 -13.70 14.65
C LEU A 34 -1.75 -13.79 15.86
N LEU A 35 -2.02 -12.67 16.52
CA LEU A 35 -2.98 -12.63 17.63
C LEU A 35 -4.41 -12.93 17.18
N TRP A 36 -4.84 -12.37 16.04
CA TRP A 36 -6.17 -12.63 15.50
C TRP A 36 -6.35 -14.08 15.05
N MET A 37 -5.30 -14.74 14.56
CA MET A 37 -5.35 -16.16 14.22
C MET A 37 -5.84 -17.04 15.40
N LEU A 38 -5.55 -16.62 16.64
CA LEU A 38 -5.92 -17.35 17.85
C LEU A 38 -7.24 -16.89 18.47
N HIS A 39 -7.73 -15.69 18.13
CA HIS A 39 -8.82 -15.03 18.85
C HIS A 39 -10.11 -14.89 18.04
N ILE A 40 -10.06 -14.86 16.71
CA ILE A 40 -11.19 -14.50 15.87
C ILE A 40 -11.70 -15.67 15.04
N SER A 41 -12.95 -15.57 14.56
CA SER A 41 -13.49 -16.56 13.64
C SER A 41 -12.72 -16.57 12.31
N TRP A 42 -12.52 -17.75 11.74
CA TRP A 42 -11.83 -17.94 10.46
C TRP A 42 -12.24 -16.97 9.34
N PRO A 43 -13.53 -16.66 9.08
CA PRO A 43 -13.87 -15.71 8.02
C PRO A 43 -13.36 -14.30 8.31
N THR A 44 -13.44 -13.84 9.56
CA THR A 44 -12.93 -12.52 9.94
C THR A 44 -11.40 -12.47 9.87
N PHE A 45 -10.74 -13.59 10.18
CA PHE A 45 -9.29 -13.73 10.04
C PHE A 45 -8.86 -13.61 8.57
N TYR A 46 -9.50 -14.33 7.64
CA TYR A 46 -9.18 -14.24 6.22
C TYR A 46 -9.44 -12.83 5.64
N LEU A 47 -10.49 -12.15 6.11
CA LEU A 47 -10.77 -10.77 5.72
C LEU A 47 -9.64 -9.84 6.18
N ALA A 48 -9.22 -9.95 7.45
CA ALA A 48 -8.11 -9.19 7.99
C ALA A 48 -6.81 -9.42 7.20
N LEU A 49 -6.46 -10.69 6.97
CA LEU A 49 -5.28 -11.08 6.21
C LEU A 49 -5.30 -10.48 4.79
N GLY A 50 -6.46 -10.56 4.11
CA GLY A 50 -6.66 -9.99 2.78
C GLY A 50 -6.50 -8.47 2.76
N CYS A 51 -7.08 -7.75 3.72
CA CYS A 51 -6.93 -6.30 3.85
C CYS A 51 -5.47 -5.91 4.09
N THR A 52 -4.76 -6.60 4.97
CA THR A 52 -3.35 -6.31 5.25
C THR A 52 -2.47 -6.58 4.03
N ALA A 53 -2.68 -7.71 3.35
CA ALA A 53 -1.92 -8.03 2.14
C ALA A 53 -2.17 -7.01 1.03
N LEU A 54 -3.42 -6.60 0.81
CA LEU A 54 -3.78 -5.59 -0.17
C LEU A 54 -3.11 -4.23 0.12
N LEU A 55 -3.20 -3.75 1.37
CA LEU A 55 -2.58 -2.49 1.77
C LEU A 55 -1.06 -2.53 1.68
N SER A 56 -0.46 -3.67 2.02
CA SER A 56 0.99 -3.84 1.91
C SER A 56 1.46 -3.83 0.44
N LEU A 57 0.69 -4.44 -0.47
CA LEU A 57 0.95 -4.38 -1.92
C LEU A 57 0.83 -2.96 -2.48
N ILE A 58 -0.19 -2.21 -2.05
CA ILE A 58 -0.39 -0.81 -2.44
C ILE A 58 0.84 0.03 -2.05
N ARG A 59 1.34 -0.16 -0.82
CA ARG A 59 2.54 0.54 -0.35
C ARG A 59 3.81 0.07 -1.02
N TYR A 60 3.94 -1.23 -1.30
CA TYR A 60 5.05 -1.76 -2.11
C TYR A 60 5.10 -1.11 -3.49
N ALA A 61 3.95 -0.81 -4.09
CA ALA A 61 3.84 -0.07 -5.34
C ALA A 61 4.12 1.45 -5.20
N GLY A 62 4.47 1.93 -4.00
CA GLY A 62 4.81 3.33 -3.72
C GLY A 62 3.61 4.25 -3.51
N TYR A 63 2.40 3.69 -3.43
CA TYR A 63 1.20 4.46 -3.14
C TYR A 63 0.96 4.58 -1.63
N ASP A 64 0.58 5.78 -1.20
CA ASP A 64 -0.06 5.99 0.09
C ASP A 64 -1.54 5.53 0.03
N ALA A 65 -2.12 5.12 1.16
CA ALA A 65 -3.48 4.59 1.21
C ALA A 65 -4.53 5.56 0.61
N LEU A 66 -4.36 6.86 0.87
CA LEU A 66 -5.21 7.91 0.31
C LEU A 66 -5.06 8.03 -1.21
N SER A 67 -3.83 7.93 -1.71
CA SER A 67 -3.56 8.01 -3.15
C SER A 67 -4.13 6.79 -3.88
N ALA A 68 -4.02 5.60 -3.30
CA ALA A 68 -4.61 4.39 -3.84
C ALA A 68 -6.15 4.46 -3.86
N TYR A 69 -6.77 4.97 -2.79
CA TYR A 69 -8.20 5.22 -2.74
C TYR A 69 -8.68 6.15 -3.87
N ARG A 70 -7.98 7.26 -4.09
CA ARG A 70 -8.29 8.23 -5.16
C ARG A 70 -8.14 7.61 -6.56
N THR A 71 -7.09 6.83 -6.77
CA THR A 71 -6.86 6.13 -8.04
C THR A 71 -7.97 5.10 -8.30
N LEU A 72 -8.29 4.28 -7.30
CA LEU A 72 -9.36 3.30 -7.37
C LEU A 72 -10.72 3.97 -7.65
N GLN A 73 -11.03 5.06 -6.92
CA GLN A 73 -12.25 5.83 -7.14
C GLN A 73 -12.34 6.33 -8.58
N THR A 74 -11.24 6.85 -9.13
CA THR A 74 -11.20 7.35 -10.51
C THR A 74 -11.41 6.21 -11.52
N LEU A 75 -10.82 5.04 -11.29
CA LEU A 75 -11.01 3.85 -12.12
C LEU A 75 -12.46 3.36 -12.07
N VAL A 76 -13.07 3.31 -10.88
CA VAL A 76 -14.46 2.90 -10.68
C VAL A 76 -15.41 3.86 -11.39
N ILE A 77 -15.23 5.18 -11.18
CA ILE A 77 -16.03 6.19 -11.87
C ILE A 77 -15.91 6.00 -13.38
N ARG A 78 -14.67 5.90 -13.89
CA ARG A 78 -14.40 5.72 -15.33
C ARG A 78 -15.05 4.46 -15.89
N ALA A 79 -15.00 3.34 -15.16
CA ALA A 79 -15.63 2.08 -15.54
C ALA A 79 -17.17 2.24 -15.61
N LEU A 80 -17.77 2.89 -14.61
CA LEU A 80 -19.21 3.12 -14.56
C LEU A 80 -19.70 4.14 -15.60
N THR A 81 -18.90 5.14 -15.95
CA THR A 81 -19.25 6.16 -16.97
C THR A 81 -18.82 5.78 -18.40
N GLY A 82 -18.26 4.58 -18.61
CA GLY A 82 -17.77 4.16 -19.93
C GLY A 82 -16.67 5.09 -20.50
N GLY A 83 -15.92 5.76 -19.63
CA GLY A 83 -14.87 6.72 -20.02
C GLY A 83 -15.34 8.16 -20.24
N VAL A 84 -16.63 8.47 -20.12
CA VAL A 84 -17.16 9.83 -20.34
C VAL A 84 -17.17 10.62 -19.02
N ILE A 85 -16.06 11.25 -18.68
CA ILE A 85 -16.00 12.20 -17.56
C ILE A 85 -16.42 13.57 -18.11
N ARG A 86 -17.69 13.95 -17.89
CA ARG A 86 -18.18 15.27 -18.29
C ARG A 86 -17.69 16.31 -17.27
N SER A 87 -16.75 17.17 -17.65
CA SER A 87 -16.36 18.30 -16.80
C SER A 87 -17.54 19.25 -16.66
N VAL A 88 -18.09 19.37 -15.45
CA VAL A 88 -19.05 20.45 -15.15
C VAL A 88 -18.21 21.72 -14.99
N MET A 89 -18.12 22.51 -16.06
CA MET A 89 -17.67 23.90 -15.95
C MET A 89 -18.69 24.63 -15.08
N ARG A 90 -18.20 25.25 -14.00
CA ARG A 90 -18.98 26.14 -13.14
C ARG A 90 -18.27 27.47 -13.07
#